data_AF-A0A562QS46-F1
#
_entry.id   AF-A0A562QS46-F1
#
_cell.length_a   1.000
_cell.length_b   1.000
_cell.length_c   1.000
_cell.angle_alpha   90.00
_cell.angle_beta   90.00
_cell.angle_gamma   90.00
#
_symmetry.space_group_name_H-M   'P 1'
#
loop_
_entity.id
_entity.type
_entity.pdbx_description
1 polymer ?
#
loop_
_entity_poly.entity_id
_entity_poly.type
_entity_poly.pdbx_seq_one_letter_code
_entity_poly.pdbx_strand_id
1 'polypeptide(L)' 'MKQIGAYLWNVLIAIDQLGNALLGGWHDETISSRVGKSILKGGWASTVSWPVWLYDHFIGSVESDEGWDRGY' A
#
# COMPACT_ATOMS: atom_id res chain seq x y z
N MET A 1 26.41 -10.06 -4.32
CA MET A 1 25.18 -10.11 -5.13
C MET A 1 23.88 -9.90 -4.34
N LYS A 2 23.83 -10.08 -3.00
CA LYS A 2 22.62 -9.79 -2.19
C LYS A 2 22.17 -8.31 -2.18
N GLN A 3 23.08 -7.37 -2.45
CA GLN A 3 22.79 -5.92 -2.36
C GLN A 3 22.05 -5.35 -3.57
N ILE A 4 22.27 -5.88 -4.78
CA ILE A 4 21.62 -5.34 -6.00
C ILE A 4 20.11 -5.63 -5.98
N GLY A 5 19.71 -6.84 -5.56
CA GLY A 5 18.30 -7.19 -5.42
C GLY A 5 17.58 -6.32 -4.40
N ALA A 6 18.17 -6.12 -3.23
CA ALA A 6 17.61 -5.25 -2.20
C ALA A 6 17.56 -3.78 -2.65
N TYR A 7 18.58 -3.30 -3.35
CA TYR A 7 18.59 -1.93 -3.89
C TYR A 7 17.46 -1.72 -4.90
N LEU A 8 17.33 -2.62 -5.89
CA LEU A 8 16.24 -2.55 -6.87
C LEU A 8 14.87 -2.63 -6.18
N TRP A 9 14.73 -3.48 -5.17
CA TRP A 9 13.50 -3.59 -4.39
C TRP A 9 13.14 -2.27 -3.69
N ASN A 10 14.11 -1.61 -3.04
CA ASN A 10 13.88 -0.32 -2.40
C ASN A 10 13.49 0.78 -3.40
N VAL A 11 14.06 0.76 -4.61
CA VAL A 11 13.68 1.69 -5.68
C VAL A 11 12.22 1.46 -6.11
N LEU A 12 11.77 0.20 -6.20
CA LEU A 12 10.38 -0.11 -6.51
C LEU A 12 9.43 0.38 -5.42
N ILE A 13 9.78 0.20 -4.14
CA ILE A 13 9.00 0.74 -3.01
C ILE A 13 8.90 2.27 -3.11
N ALA A 14 10.02 2.95 -3.36
CA ALA A 14 10.03 4.41 -3.47
C ALA A 14 9.17 4.93 -4.64
N ILE A 15 9.14 4.20 -5.77
CA ILE A 15 8.27 4.53 -6.91
C ILE A 15 6.79 4.34 -6.53
N ASP A 16 6.47 3.29 -5.80
CA ASP A 16 5.11 3.01 -5.35
C ASP A 16 4.60 4.09 -4.36
N GLN A 17 5.42 4.42 -3.35
CA GLN A 17 5.18 5.52 -2.40
C GLN A 17 5.05 6.89 -3.11
N LEU A 18 5.88 7.15 -4.13
CA LEU A 18 5.75 8.36 -4.96
C LEU A 18 4.41 8.38 -5.70
N GLY A 19 4.01 7.27 -6.31
CA GLY A 19 2.71 7.13 -6.96
C GLY A 19 1.57 7.40 -5.99
N ASN A 20 1.64 6.85 -4.78
CA ASN A 20 0.64 7.11 -3.75
C ASN A 20 0.57 8.60 -3.35
N ALA A 21 1.72 9.25 -3.14
CA ALA A 21 1.82 10.67 -2.81
C ALA A 21 1.22 11.57 -3.89
N LEU A 22 1.49 11.28 -5.17
CA LEU A 22 0.92 12.00 -6.32
C LEU A 22 -0.61 11.85 -6.38
N LEU A 23 -1.16 10.74 -5.89
CA LEU A 23 -2.59 10.47 -5.77
C LEU A 23 -3.20 11.00 -4.45
N GLY A 24 -2.50 11.90 -3.75
CA GLY A 24 -2.95 12.50 -2.48
C GLY A 24 -2.89 11.56 -1.28
N GLY A 25 -2.18 10.43 -1.40
CA GLY A 25 -1.91 9.49 -0.31
C GLY A 25 -0.83 10.00 0.66
N TRP A 26 -0.56 9.22 1.71
CA TRP A 26 0.55 9.51 2.61
C TRP A 26 1.86 9.18 1.92
N HIS A 27 2.88 10.03 2.09
CA HIS A 27 4.11 9.89 1.32
C HIS A 27 4.94 8.66 1.67
N ASP A 28 4.78 8.12 2.88
CA ASP A 28 5.49 6.91 3.33
C ASP A 28 4.71 5.64 3.00
N GLU A 29 3.46 5.79 2.57
CA GLU A 29 2.54 4.68 2.41
C GLU A 29 2.58 4.10 1.00
N THR A 30 2.65 2.77 0.90
CA THR A 30 2.49 2.05 -0.38
C THR A 30 1.02 2.04 -0.84
N ILE A 31 0.80 1.96 -2.15
CA ILE A 31 -0.55 1.89 -2.74
C ILE A 31 -1.30 0.65 -2.24
N SER A 32 -0.62 -0.49 -2.17
CA SER A 32 -1.20 -1.74 -1.66
C SER A 32 -1.65 -1.60 -0.21
N SER A 33 -0.82 -0.99 0.65
CA SER A 33 -1.17 -0.73 2.05
C SER A 33 -2.33 0.27 2.18
N ARG A 34 -2.37 1.32 1.36
CA ARG A 34 -3.53 2.26 1.29
C ARG A 34 -4.83 1.54 0.91
N VAL A 35 -4.78 0.64 -0.06
CA VAL A 35 -5.94 -0.18 -0.45
C VAL A 35 -6.35 -1.08 0.72
N GLY A 36 -5.39 -1.76 1.36
CA GLY A 36 -5.64 -2.59 2.55
C GLY A 36 -6.31 -1.81 3.68
N LYS A 37 -5.85 -0.59 3.98
CA LYS A 37 -6.46 0.30 4.97
C LYS A 37 -7.87 0.73 4.59
N SER A 38 -8.10 1.04 3.31
CA SER A 38 -9.45 1.34 2.83
C SER A 38 -10.38 0.13 2.99
N ILE A 39 -9.92 -1.09 2.72
CA ILE A 39 -10.71 -2.32 2.98
C ILE A 39 -11.02 -2.46 4.48
N LEU A 40 -10.01 -2.39 5.34
CA LEU A 40 -10.16 -2.59 6.80
C LEU A 40 -11.03 -1.53 7.47
N LYS A 41 -11.06 -0.31 6.93
CA LYS A 41 -11.91 0.79 7.43
C LYS A 41 -13.32 0.81 6.81
N GLY A 42 -13.64 -0.11 5.91
CA GLY A 42 -14.92 -0.09 5.19
C GLY A 42 -15.05 1.07 4.20
N GLY A 43 -13.93 1.59 3.69
CA GLY A 43 -13.85 2.65 2.68
C GLY A 43 -14.11 2.15 1.26
N TRP A 44 -13.74 2.94 0.25
CA TRP A 44 -14.05 2.67 -1.16
C TRP A 44 -13.62 1.26 -1.62
N ALA A 45 -12.45 0.78 -1.19
CA ALA A 45 -11.91 -0.50 -1.64
C ALA A 45 -12.65 -1.72 -1.06
N SER A 46 -13.42 -1.54 0.03
CA SER A 46 -14.25 -2.60 0.63
C SER A 46 -15.43 -3.00 -0.26
N THR A 47 -15.80 -2.13 -1.21
CA THR A 47 -16.92 -2.36 -2.15
C THR A 47 -16.48 -3.11 -3.42
N VAL A 48 -15.18 -3.29 -3.61
CA VAL A 48 -14.61 -3.92 -4.81
C VAL A 48 -14.44 -5.43 -4.56
N SER A 49 -14.91 -6.24 -5.50
CA SER A 49 -14.70 -7.70 -5.45
C SER A 49 -13.30 -8.08 -5.93
N TRP A 50 -12.35 -8.08 -5.01
CA TRP A 50 -10.98 -8.49 -5.29
C TRP A 50 -10.86 -10.01 -5.43
N PRO A 51 -10.02 -10.51 -6.36
CA PRO A 51 -9.54 -11.89 -6.30
C PRO A 51 -8.90 -12.17 -4.93
N VAL A 52 -9.12 -13.36 -4.36
CA VAL A 52 -8.65 -13.72 -3.00
C VAL A 52 -7.17 -13.43 -2.80
N TRP A 53 -6.32 -13.82 -3.75
CA TRP A 53 -4.88 -13.58 -3.66
C TRP A 53 -4.49 -12.10 -3.58
N LEU A 54 -5.26 -11.23 -4.24
CA LEU A 54 -5.01 -9.80 -4.27
C LEU A 54 -5.56 -9.13 -3.01
N TYR A 55 -6.71 -9.61 -2.53
CA TYR A 55 -7.24 -9.23 -1.23
C TYR A 55 -6.23 -9.54 -0.12
N ASP A 56 -5.72 -10.78 -0.07
CA ASP A 56 -4.74 -11.22 0.93
C ASP A 56 -3.45 -10.40 0.84
N HIS A 57 -3.00 -10.06 -0.38
CA HIS A 57 -1.86 -9.18 -0.59
C HIS A 57 -2.08 -7.79 0.01
N PHE A 58 -3.24 -7.16 -0.23
CA PHE A 58 -3.55 -5.83 0.32
C PHE A 58 -3.63 -5.85 1.84
N ILE A 59 -4.28 -6.85 2.43
CA ILE A 59 -4.36 -6.98 3.88
C ILE A 59 -2.98 -7.23 4.48
N GLY A 60 -2.16 -8.08 3.85
CA GLY A 60 -0.81 -8.39 4.30
C GLY A 60 0.18 -7.22 4.16
N SER A 61 -0.09 -6.27 3.25
CA SER A 61 0.75 -5.08 3.07
C SER A 61 0.48 -3.95 4.06
N VAL A 62 -0.55 -4.05 4.91
CA VAL A 62 -0.93 -2.97 5.82
C VAL A 62 0.15 -2.67 6.86
N GLU A 63 0.72 -1.47 6.79
CA GLU A 63 1.69 -0.95 7.76
C GLU A 63 0.96 -0.07 8.78
N SER A 64 0.66 -0.61 9.97
CA SER A 64 -0.22 0.04 10.96
C SER A 64 0.32 1.35 11.55
N ASP A 65 1.62 1.57 11.48
CA ASP A 65 2.32 2.75 11.98
C ASP A 65 2.39 3.91 10.96
N GLU A 66 2.01 3.66 9.71
CA GLU A 66 2.02 4.68 8.66
C GLU A 66 0.61 5.21 8.38
N GLY A 67 0.39 6.51 8.48
CA GLY A 67 -0.84 7.13 7.95
C GLY A 67 -2.18 6.57 8.45
N TRP A 68 -2.21 5.78 9.54
CA TRP A 68 -3.39 5.03 9.96
C TRP A 68 -4.57 5.93 10.34
N ASP A 69 -4.33 7.13 10.87
CA ASP A 69 -5.41 8.05 11.24
C ASP A 69 -5.90 8.94 10.08
N ARG A 70 -5.36 8.75 8.87
CA ARG A 70 -5.78 9.48 7.67
C ARG A 70 -7.09 8.90 7.13
N GLY A 71 -8.05 9.76 6.80
CA GLY A 71 -9.28 9.37 6.09
C GLY A 71 -8.99 9.21 4.60
N TYR A 72 -9.03 7.98 4.10
CA TYR A 72 -8.93 7.62 2.68
C TYR A 72 -10.14 6.78 2.27
#